data_AF-S2S2Z0-F1
#
_entry.id   AF-S2S2Z0-F1
#
_cell.length_a   1.000
_cell.length_b   1.000
_cell.length_c   1.000
_cell.angle_alpha   90.00
_cell.angle_beta   90.00
_cell.angle_gamma   90.00
#
_symmetry.space_group_name_H-M   'P 1'
#
loop_
_entity.id
_entity.type
_entity.pdbx_description
1 polymer ?
#
loop_
_entity_poly.entity_id
_entity_poly.type
_entity_poly.pdbx_seq_one_letter_code
_entity_poly.pdbx_strand_id
1 'polypeptide(L)'
;MKKLIVLSATLLVSMGLAACSSGSSSSSSKSSSTTSQTSNAKVKINTGADASAKVPAAGTLVMRQLYAAPHGKQSFAAVNVTLNGDTIVSAKIDEFQYVKKSSDWTGVPNSNKDFGKSYPKGQFLIAKAENSKPYSALMKKEAKATHTWEENETAITNF
;
A
#
# COMPACT_ATOMS: atom_id res chain seq x y z
N MET A 1 -15.56 -4.37 -58.63
CA MET A 1 -15.78 -5.41 -57.60
C MET A 1 -15.58 -4.73 -56.26
N LYS A 2 -16.51 -4.54 -55.31
CA LYS A 2 -17.81 -5.12 -54.95
C LYS A 2 -18.73 -3.98 -54.46
N LYS A 3 -20.04 -4.20 -54.50
CA LYS A 3 -21.11 -3.20 -54.33
C LYS A 3 -21.25 -2.71 -52.88
N LEU A 4 -21.46 -1.41 -52.72
CA LEU A 4 -21.94 -0.72 -51.50
C LEU A 4 -23.47 -0.83 -51.42
N ILE A 5 -24.02 -1.45 -50.38
CA ILE A 5 -25.39 -1.23 -49.87
C ILE A 5 -25.42 -1.65 -48.40
N VAL A 6 -25.75 -0.76 -47.46
CA VAL A 6 -26.74 -1.01 -46.38
C VAL A 6 -27.28 0.35 -45.92
N LEU A 7 -28.61 0.49 -46.04
CA LEU A 7 -29.44 1.61 -45.60
C LEU A 7 -29.68 1.61 -44.08
N SER A 8 -30.05 2.80 -43.58
CA SER A 8 -30.53 3.13 -42.25
C SER A 8 -31.81 2.40 -41.80
N ALA A 9 -32.04 2.32 -40.47
CA ALA A 9 -33.20 2.92 -39.78
C ALA A 9 -33.43 2.32 -38.36
N THR A 10 -33.25 3.18 -37.36
CA THR A 10 -34.01 3.41 -36.10
C THR A 10 -35.02 2.37 -35.59
N LEU A 11 -34.94 1.98 -34.29
CA LEU A 11 -36.13 1.84 -33.42
C LEU A 11 -35.85 1.69 -31.89
N LEU A 12 -36.42 2.64 -31.11
CA LEU A 12 -37.08 2.58 -29.77
C LEU A 12 -36.40 1.86 -28.57
N VAL A 13 -36.03 2.61 -27.51
CA VAL A 13 -36.81 2.99 -26.28
C VAL A 13 -36.81 1.92 -25.18
N SER A 14 -36.27 2.29 -24.01
CA SER A 14 -37.01 2.28 -22.74
C SER A 14 -36.20 2.94 -21.62
N MET A 15 -36.57 4.19 -21.28
CA MET A 15 -36.28 4.81 -19.99
C MET A 15 -37.14 4.13 -18.92
N GLY A 16 -36.52 3.59 -17.88
CA GLY A 16 -37.19 3.16 -16.65
C GLY A 16 -36.95 4.17 -15.55
N LEU A 17 -37.95 5.02 -15.28
CA LEU A 17 -38.11 5.80 -14.05
C LEU A 17 -39.26 5.19 -13.27
N ALA A 18 -38.98 4.62 -12.10
CA ALA A 18 -39.92 4.24 -11.04
C ALA A 18 -39.07 3.97 -9.78
N ALA A 19 -39.41 4.35 -8.55
CA ALA A 19 -40.53 5.11 -8.02
C ALA A 19 -40.10 5.67 -6.65
N CYS A 20 -40.76 6.73 -6.23
CA CYS A 20 -40.64 7.34 -4.91
C CYS A 20 -41.16 6.41 -3.79
N SER A 21 -40.49 6.44 -2.64
CA SER A 21 -41.05 6.03 -1.34
C SER A 21 -40.68 7.09 -0.30
N SER A 22 -41.70 7.57 0.38
CA SER A 22 -41.79 8.74 1.28
C SER A 22 -41.19 8.53 2.68
N GLY A 23 -40.64 9.59 3.27
CA GLY A 23 -40.35 9.65 4.72
C GLY A 23 -39.47 10.84 5.18
N SER A 24 -40.09 12.02 5.29
CA SER A 24 -39.74 13.25 6.05
C SER A 24 -38.34 13.53 6.64
N SER A 25 -37.82 14.71 6.26
CA SER A 25 -37.37 15.85 7.13
C SER A 25 -35.96 16.46 6.89
N SER A 26 -35.99 17.80 6.74
CA SER A 26 -34.94 18.83 6.90
C SER A 26 -33.77 18.97 5.90
N SER A 27 -33.74 20.17 5.31
CA SER A 27 -32.68 20.90 4.60
C SER A 27 -31.22 20.47 4.81
N SER A 28 -30.46 20.35 3.72
CA SER A 28 -29.23 21.14 3.48
C SER A 28 -28.55 20.76 2.17
N SER A 29 -28.13 21.80 1.44
CA SER A 29 -26.98 21.85 0.51
C SER A 29 -26.75 20.73 -0.50
N LYS A 30 -27.07 21.07 -1.75
CA LYS A 30 -26.56 20.47 -2.98
C LYS A 30 -25.02 20.57 -2.98
N SER A 31 -24.32 19.46 -2.72
CA SER A 31 -22.91 19.29 -3.07
C SER A 31 -22.83 18.12 -4.04
N SER A 32 -22.48 18.42 -5.30
CA SER A 32 -22.26 17.42 -6.33
C SER A 32 -20.98 16.63 -5.99
N SER A 33 -21.15 15.50 -5.30
CA SER A 33 -20.09 14.50 -5.22
C SER A 33 -20.03 13.75 -6.55
N THR A 34 -19.18 14.24 -7.45
CA THR A 34 -18.66 13.42 -8.53
C THR A 34 -17.96 12.23 -7.89
N THR A 35 -18.67 11.12 -7.83
CA THR A 35 -18.14 9.83 -7.41
C THR A 35 -17.24 9.35 -8.54
N SER A 36 -15.97 9.76 -8.52
CA SER A 36 -14.95 9.12 -9.33
C SER A 36 -14.88 7.67 -8.88
N GLN A 37 -15.41 6.78 -9.72
CA GLN A 37 -15.27 5.34 -9.58
C GLN A 37 -13.78 5.00 -9.61
N THR A 38 -13.16 4.85 -8.45
CA THR A 38 -11.90 4.12 -8.35
C THR A 38 -12.24 2.67 -8.61
N SER A 39 -12.11 2.22 -9.86
CA SER A 39 -12.13 0.80 -10.16
C SER A 39 -11.05 0.15 -9.30
N ASN A 40 -11.44 -0.76 -8.39
CA ASN A 40 -10.47 -1.52 -7.60
C ASN A 40 -9.53 -2.23 -8.58
N ALA A 41 -8.28 -1.77 -8.66
CA ALA A 41 -7.29 -2.43 -9.49
C ALA A 41 -7.14 -3.87 -8.97
N LYS A 42 -7.20 -4.85 -9.87
CA LYS A 42 -7.01 -6.25 -9.52
C LYS A 42 -5.53 -6.51 -9.24
N VAL A 43 -5.08 -6.22 -8.02
CA VAL A 43 -3.69 -6.42 -7.60
C VAL A 43 -3.47 -7.91 -7.30
N LYS A 44 -2.63 -8.58 -8.10
CA LYS A 44 -2.06 -9.90 -7.74
C LYS A 44 -0.78 -9.67 -6.96
N ILE A 45 -0.72 -10.17 -5.72
CA ILE A 45 0.49 -10.17 -4.90
C ILE A 45 1.27 -11.44 -5.23
N ASN A 46 2.32 -11.29 -6.01
CA ASN A 46 3.29 -12.36 -6.22
C ASN A 46 4.46 -12.13 -5.26
N THR A 47 4.91 -13.18 -4.58
CA THR A 47 6.21 -13.16 -3.91
C THR A 47 7.25 -12.80 -4.97
N GLY A 48 7.93 -11.66 -4.82
CA GLY A 48 8.91 -11.13 -5.77
C GLY A 48 10.16 -12.01 -5.99
N ALA A 49 10.10 -13.27 -5.58
CA ALA A 49 11.16 -14.27 -5.68
C ALA A 49 11.26 -14.94 -7.06
N ASP A 50 10.21 -14.87 -7.89
CA ASP A 50 10.26 -15.43 -9.24
C ASP A 50 10.85 -14.43 -10.23
N ALA A 51 12.16 -14.53 -10.45
CA ALA A 51 12.90 -13.75 -11.43
C ALA A 51 12.44 -13.98 -12.88
N SER A 52 11.66 -15.04 -13.15
CA SER A 52 11.14 -15.39 -14.47
C SER A 52 9.69 -14.91 -14.70
N ALA A 53 9.11 -14.21 -13.71
CA ALA A 53 7.74 -13.73 -13.80
C ALA A 53 7.58 -12.71 -14.93
N LYS A 54 6.83 -13.08 -15.98
CA LYS A 54 6.53 -12.19 -17.12
C LYS A 54 5.98 -10.85 -16.65
N VAL A 55 6.62 -9.77 -17.09
CA VAL A 55 6.12 -8.42 -16.82
C VAL A 55 4.86 -8.17 -17.65
N PRO A 56 3.74 -7.75 -17.02
CA PRO A 56 2.53 -7.37 -17.75
C PRO A 56 2.76 -6.18 -18.68
N ALA A 57 1.88 -5.97 -19.64
CA ALA A 57 1.98 -4.80 -20.50
C ALA A 57 1.68 -3.50 -19.72
N ALA A 58 2.20 -2.37 -20.21
CA ALA A 58 1.82 -1.05 -19.70
C ALA A 58 0.28 -0.87 -19.75
N GLY A 59 -0.27 -0.19 -18.74
CA GLY A 59 -1.70 -0.09 -18.47
C GLY A 59 -2.21 -1.09 -17.43
N THR A 60 -1.39 -2.08 -17.02
CA THR A 60 -1.70 -3.00 -15.92
C THR A 60 -0.79 -2.75 -14.73
N LEU A 61 -1.38 -2.38 -13.59
CA LEU A 61 -0.63 -2.20 -12.34
C LEU A 61 -0.41 -3.53 -11.62
N VAL A 62 0.83 -3.77 -11.19
CA VAL A 62 1.23 -4.97 -10.44
C VAL A 62 2.00 -4.54 -9.21
N MET A 63 1.65 -5.06 -8.05
CA MET A 63 2.46 -4.91 -6.84
C MET A 63 3.25 -6.20 -6.60
N ARG A 64 4.57 -6.08 -6.53
CA ARG A 64 5.46 -7.16 -6.10
C ARG A 64 5.85 -6.91 -4.66
N GLN A 65 5.83 -7.97 -3.85
CA GLN A 65 6.25 -7.91 -2.46
C GLN A 65 7.40 -8.88 -2.19
N LEU A 66 8.43 -8.40 -1.49
CA LEU A 66 9.52 -9.21 -0.97
C LEU A 66 9.59 -9.05 0.55
N TYR A 67 9.89 -10.14 1.24
CA TYR A 67 10.31 -10.08 2.64
C TYR A 67 11.83 -10.20 2.73
N ALA A 68 12.45 -9.30 3.50
CA ALA A 68 13.89 -9.27 3.73
C ALA A 68 14.20 -9.25 5.23
N ALA A 69 15.45 -9.51 5.59
CA ALA A 69 15.93 -9.57 6.98
C ALA A 69 17.11 -8.60 7.19
N PRO A 70 16.87 -7.27 7.18
CA PRO A 70 17.94 -6.26 7.18
C PRO A 70 18.82 -6.27 8.43
N HIS A 71 18.38 -6.94 9.50
CA HIS A 71 19.11 -7.12 10.75
C HIS A 71 19.10 -8.60 11.20
N GLY A 72 19.20 -9.51 10.23
CA GLY A 72 19.23 -10.95 10.48
C GLY A 72 17.98 -11.44 11.21
N LYS A 73 18.14 -12.17 12.31
CA LYS A 73 17.01 -12.73 13.07
C LYS A 73 16.26 -11.70 13.94
N GLN A 74 16.75 -10.46 14.02
CA GLN A 74 16.17 -9.44 14.88
C GLN A 74 15.16 -8.55 14.16
N SER A 75 15.11 -8.57 12.83
CA SER A 75 14.19 -7.75 12.07
C SER A 75 13.65 -8.48 10.84
N PHE A 76 12.56 -7.95 10.31
CA PHE A 76 12.10 -8.24 8.96
C PHE A 76 11.67 -6.94 8.28
N ALA A 77 11.70 -6.92 6.96
CA ALA A 77 11.16 -5.84 6.16
C ALA A 77 10.13 -6.40 5.18
N ALA A 78 9.05 -5.65 4.97
CA ALA A 78 8.16 -5.82 3.83
C ALA A 78 8.51 -4.76 2.79
N VAL A 79 8.96 -5.20 1.62
CA VAL A 79 9.31 -4.32 0.49
C VAL A 79 8.25 -4.49 -0.58
N ASN A 80 7.57 -3.41 -0.91
CA ASN A 80 6.52 -3.36 -1.91
C ASN A 80 6.94 -2.47 -3.07
N VAL A 81 6.85 -2.97 -4.29
CA VAL A 81 7.11 -2.20 -5.51
C VAL A 81 5.91 -2.34 -6.44
N THR A 82 5.30 -1.21 -6.78
CA THR A 82 4.22 -1.13 -7.75
C THR A 82 4.80 -0.79 -9.11
N LEU A 83 4.45 -1.59 -10.12
CA LEU A 83 4.91 -1.47 -11.49
C LEU A 83 3.74 -1.21 -12.44
N ASN A 84 4.00 -0.45 -13.49
CA ASN A 84 3.18 -0.31 -14.68
C ASN A 84 4.00 -0.76 -15.89
N GLY A 85 3.78 -1.99 -16.36
CA GLY A 85 4.77 -2.63 -17.22
C GLY A 85 6.12 -2.76 -16.51
N ASP A 86 7.20 -2.36 -17.16
CA ASP A 86 8.56 -2.38 -16.61
C ASP A 86 8.91 -1.13 -15.77
N THR A 87 7.99 -0.18 -15.65
CA THR A 87 8.22 1.08 -14.92
C THR A 87 7.80 0.94 -13.46
N ILE A 88 8.69 1.25 -12.53
CA ILE A 88 8.34 1.44 -11.12
C ILE A 88 7.56 2.74 -10.99
N VAL A 89 6.35 2.67 -10.42
CA VAL A 89 5.50 3.84 -10.17
C VAL A 89 5.36 4.17 -8.69
N SER A 90 5.74 3.24 -7.80
CA SER A 90 5.79 3.47 -6.36
C SER A 90 6.63 2.37 -5.69
N ALA A 91 7.41 2.74 -4.67
CA ALA A 91 8.07 1.80 -3.78
C ALA A 91 7.76 2.16 -2.32
N LYS A 92 7.67 1.14 -1.46
CA LYS A 92 7.53 1.29 -0.02
C LYS A 92 8.32 0.20 0.68
N ILE A 93 9.08 0.60 1.70
CA ILE A 93 9.82 -0.29 2.58
C ILE A 93 9.29 -0.06 3.99
N ASP A 94 8.81 -1.13 4.62
CA ASP A 94 8.40 -1.13 6.02
C ASP A 94 9.29 -2.09 6.81
N GLU A 95 10.16 -1.53 7.65
CA GLU A 95 11.05 -2.30 8.51
C GLU A 95 10.49 -2.46 9.93
N PHE A 96 10.57 -3.69 10.44
CA PHE A 96 10.15 -4.05 11.78
C PHE A 96 11.29 -4.74 12.52
N GLN A 97 11.52 -4.36 13.78
CA GLN A 97 12.63 -4.89 14.57
C GLN A 97 12.17 -5.23 15.99
N TYR A 98 12.64 -6.37 16.50
CA TYR A 98 12.53 -6.66 17.92
C TYR A 98 13.54 -5.82 18.70
N VAL A 99 13.05 -5.11 19.70
CA VAL A 99 13.86 -4.31 20.62
C VAL A 99 13.53 -4.69 22.06
N LYS A 100 14.47 -4.42 22.97
CA LYS A 100 14.21 -4.54 24.42
C LYS A 100 13.10 -3.56 24.80
N LYS A 101 12.16 -4.00 25.62
CA LYS A 101 11.05 -3.17 26.09
C LYS A 101 11.57 -1.97 26.89
N SER A 102 11.21 -0.76 26.47
CA SER A 102 11.43 0.49 27.21
C SER A 102 10.31 1.49 26.86
N SER A 103 10.24 2.60 27.59
CA SER A 103 9.32 3.71 27.32
C SER A 103 9.67 4.52 26.06
N ASP A 104 10.84 4.28 25.47
CA ASP A 104 11.34 5.05 24.32
C ASP A 104 10.76 4.57 22.98
N TRP A 105 10.05 3.45 23.01
CA TRP A 105 9.61 2.69 21.85
C TRP A 105 8.09 2.52 21.87
N THR A 106 7.48 2.70 20.71
CA THR A 106 6.08 2.39 20.44
C THR A 106 5.99 1.05 19.71
N GLY A 107 5.36 0.07 20.35
CA GLY A 107 5.13 -1.24 19.75
C GLY A 107 4.11 -1.16 18.62
N VAL A 108 4.15 -2.12 17.70
CA VAL A 108 3.13 -2.24 16.64
C VAL A 108 1.71 -2.39 17.21
N PRO A 109 0.65 -2.13 16.43
CA PRO A 109 -0.72 -2.31 16.89
C PRO A 109 -0.97 -3.69 17.54
N ASN A 110 -1.75 -3.70 18.62
CA ASN A 110 -2.07 -4.90 19.40
C ASN A 110 -0.86 -5.60 20.07
N SER A 111 0.31 -4.96 20.11
CA SER A 111 1.52 -5.45 20.82
C SER A 111 1.30 -5.65 22.32
N ASN A 112 0.33 -4.97 22.93
CA ASN A 112 -0.10 -5.19 24.32
C ASN A 112 -1.25 -6.22 24.47
N LYS A 113 -1.68 -6.85 23.38
CA LYS A 113 -2.75 -7.86 23.33
C LYS A 113 -2.18 -9.22 22.90
N ASP A 114 -3.02 -10.08 22.33
CA ASP A 114 -2.65 -11.43 21.92
C ASP A 114 -1.50 -11.48 20.91
N PHE A 115 -1.40 -10.49 20.04
CA PHE A 115 -0.30 -10.40 19.07
C PHE A 115 1.08 -10.37 19.74
N GLY A 116 1.19 -9.70 20.90
CA GLY A 116 2.46 -9.62 21.63
C GLY A 116 2.81 -10.81 22.50
N LYS A 117 1.89 -11.77 22.69
CA LYS A 117 2.13 -12.95 23.55
C LYS A 117 3.23 -13.86 23.02
N SER A 118 3.44 -13.86 21.70
CA SER A 118 4.43 -14.69 21.01
C SER A 118 5.80 -14.02 20.85
N TYR A 119 6.00 -12.82 21.38
CA TYR A 119 7.29 -12.14 21.28
C TYR A 119 8.36 -12.82 22.13
N PRO A 120 9.64 -12.69 21.73
CA PRO A 120 10.75 -13.07 22.59
C PRO A 120 10.65 -12.39 23.96
N LYS A 121 10.97 -13.12 25.02
CA LYS A 121 10.84 -12.64 26.40
C LYS A 121 11.57 -11.30 26.60
N GLY A 122 10.86 -10.30 27.14
CA GLY A 122 11.40 -8.97 27.42
C GLY A 122 11.58 -8.07 26.19
N GLN A 123 11.12 -8.51 25.02
CA GLN A 123 11.17 -7.76 23.77
C GLN A 123 9.77 -7.48 23.23
N PHE A 124 9.70 -6.54 22.31
CA PHE A 124 8.53 -6.30 21.49
C PHE A 124 8.92 -5.81 20.10
N LEU A 125 7.99 -6.03 19.16
CA LEU A 125 8.16 -5.61 17.78
C LEU A 125 7.78 -4.13 17.62
N ILE A 126 8.69 -3.35 17.03
CA ILE A 126 8.45 -1.97 16.60
C ILE A 126 8.42 -1.89 15.08
N ALA A 127 7.70 -0.90 14.55
CA ALA A 127 7.92 -0.42 13.18
C ALA A 127 8.92 0.73 13.22
N LYS A 128 9.98 0.68 12.39
CA LYS A 128 11.01 1.74 12.37
C LYS A 128 10.45 3.07 11.87
N ALA A 129 9.46 3.06 10.98
CA ALA A 129 8.77 4.27 10.55
C ALA A 129 8.13 5.02 11.71
N GLU A 130 7.29 4.35 12.50
CA GLU A 130 6.63 4.92 13.69
C GLU A 130 7.63 5.31 14.79
N ASN A 131 8.83 4.74 14.76
CA ASN A 131 9.89 4.96 15.73
C ASN A 131 11.12 5.64 15.10
N SER A 132 10.95 6.37 13.99
CA SER A 132 12.07 6.89 13.21
C SER A 132 12.98 7.79 14.04
N LYS A 133 12.41 8.65 14.88
CA LYS A 133 13.16 9.55 15.77
C LYS A 133 14.02 8.80 16.81
N PRO A 134 13.45 7.97 17.72
CA PRO A 134 14.28 7.23 18.68
C PRO A 134 15.24 6.25 18.01
N TYR A 135 14.85 5.62 16.88
CA TYR A 135 15.74 4.73 16.12
C TYR A 135 16.91 5.49 15.49
N SER A 136 16.67 6.65 14.88
CA SER A 136 17.73 7.48 14.29
C SER A 136 18.69 8.01 15.35
N ALA A 137 18.19 8.36 16.54
CA ALA A 137 19.04 8.75 17.67
C ALA A 137 19.95 7.59 18.12
N LEU A 138 19.41 6.36 18.20
CA LEU A 138 20.19 5.16 18.48
C LEU A 138 21.25 4.92 17.40
N MET A 139 20.89 4.99 16.11
CA MET A 139 21.83 4.79 15.00
C MET A 139 22.92 5.85 14.94
N LYS A 140 22.62 7.11 15.27
CA LYS A 140 23.63 8.17 15.39
C LYS A 140 24.63 7.85 16.50
N LYS A 141 24.16 7.34 17.63
CA LYS A 141 25.00 6.99 18.79
C LYS A 141 25.86 5.74 18.53
N GLU A 142 25.23 4.66 18.07
CA GLU A 142 25.85 3.32 17.99
C GLU A 142 26.55 3.08 16.65
N ALA A 143 26.07 3.68 15.56
CA ALA A 143 26.56 3.45 14.20
C ALA A 143 27.08 4.72 13.50
N LYS A 144 27.15 5.85 14.21
CA LYS A 144 27.60 7.16 13.66
C LYS A 144 26.82 7.58 12.41
N ALA A 145 25.55 7.20 12.33
CA ALA A 145 24.70 7.56 11.19
C ALA A 145 24.62 9.09 11.01
N THR A 146 24.79 9.55 9.78
CA THR A 146 24.70 10.97 9.39
C THR A 146 23.31 11.37 8.91
N HIS A 147 22.48 10.38 8.56
CA HIS A 147 21.09 10.55 8.13
C HIS A 147 20.16 9.78 9.05
N THR A 148 18.94 10.28 9.17
CA THR A 148 17.84 9.58 9.82
C THR A 148 17.42 8.36 9.01
N TRP A 149 16.74 7.43 9.66
CA TRP A 149 16.15 6.28 8.98
C TRP A 149 15.18 6.73 7.88
N GLU A 150 14.31 7.70 8.18
CA GLU A 150 13.32 8.21 7.23
C GLU A 150 13.94 8.90 6.01
N GLU A 151 15.02 9.66 6.18
CA GLU A 151 15.76 10.24 5.04
C GLU A 151 16.32 9.16 4.12
N ASN A 152 16.91 8.10 4.68
CA ASN A 152 17.45 6.99 3.88
C ASN A 152 16.34 6.24 3.14
N GLU A 153 15.24 5.90 3.82
CA GLU A 153 14.12 5.20 3.17
C GLU A 153 13.46 6.05 2.09
N THR A 154 13.30 7.35 2.34
CA THR A 154 12.75 8.30 1.35
C THR A 154 13.67 8.40 0.13
N ALA A 155 14.99 8.46 0.35
CA ALA A 155 15.96 8.51 -0.75
C ALA A 155 15.93 7.22 -1.60
N ILE A 156 15.78 6.05 -0.97
CA ILE A 156 15.71 4.76 -1.68
C ILE A 156 14.39 4.63 -2.44
N THR A 157 13.26 4.98 -1.83
CA THR A 157 11.94 4.76 -2.43
C THR A 157 11.59 5.76 -3.54
N ASN A 158 12.30 6.89 -3.61
CA ASN A 158 12.11 7.92 -4.64
C ASN A 158 13.18 7.94 -5.74
N PHE A 159 14.15 7.01 -5.71
CA PHE A 159 15.21 6.89 -6.73
C PHE A 159 14.66 6.31 -8.04
#